data_AF-A0A7S2CYA8-F1
#
_entry.id   AF-A0A7S2CYA8-F1
#
_cell.length_a   1.000
_cell.length_b   1.000
_cell.length_c   1.000
_cell.angle_alpha   90.00
_cell.angle_beta   90.00
_cell.angle_gamma   90.00
#
_symmetry.space_group_name_H-M   'P 1'
#
loop_
_entity.id
_entity.type
_entity.pdbx_description
1 polymer ?
#
loop_
_entity_poly.entity_id
_entity_poly.type
_entity_poly.pdbx_seq_one_letter_code
_entity_poly.pdbx_strand_id
1 'polypeptide(L)'
;DTAPSGQTLKIDAADPRNTFTGKAGPMNKMFATDGRMAGGIGGSKEQHHGVSANSGTLTFNGLKVLCTGLYTLTFHYVTHGDRGAFMRVNGGGYRHVEFKSTGAWNRIRLKAVHNVTLIGECSGNDEGVATCPGTDGNSIKIYNDENWCADLDMIEISVGEGQDFDLDADGDPQKCPPPSSKSGKAGV
;
A
#
# COMPACT_ATOMS: atom_id res chain seq x y z
N ASP A 1 -7.91 14.95 -1.43
CA ASP A 1 -8.35 13.84 -0.58
C ASP A 1 -7.27 13.39 0.36
N THR A 2 -7.22 14.05 1.51
CA THR A 2 -6.53 13.57 2.71
C THR A 2 -7.59 12.88 3.55
N ALA A 3 -7.40 11.61 3.92
CA ALA A 3 -8.38 10.90 4.73
C ALA A 3 -8.31 11.38 6.19
N PRO A 4 -9.38 11.98 6.75
CA PRO A 4 -9.48 12.24 8.19
C PRO A 4 -9.52 10.93 8.98
N SER A 5 -9.21 10.98 10.29
CA SER A 5 -9.24 9.80 11.15
C SER A 5 -10.62 9.13 11.12
N GLY A 6 -10.62 7.82 10.86
CA GLY A 6 -11.83 7.02 10.63
C GLY A 6 -12.21 6.82 9.15
N GLN A 7 -11.56 7.52 8.21
CA GLN A 7 -11.80 7.35 6.77
C GLN A 7 -10.79 6.39 6.15
N THR A 8 -11.27 5.43 5.38
CA THR A 8 -10.43 4.51 4.61
C THR A 8 -9.97 5.22 3.33
N LEU A 9 -8.66 5.37 3.12
CA LEU A 9 -8.14 5.83 1.84
C LEU A 9 -8.16 4.64 0.86
N LYS A 10 -8.78 4.81 -0.30
CA LYS A 10 -8.85 3.80 -1.35
C LYS A 10 -8.20 4.31 -2.61
N ILE A 11 -7.30 3.51 -3.18
CA ILE A 11 -6.59 3.85 -4.41
C ILE A 11 -6.62 2.66 -5.35
N ASP A 12 -7.18 2.88 -6.53
CA ASP A 12 -7.20 1.89 -7.60
C ASP A 12 -5.76 1.55 -8.02
N ALA A 13 -5.49 0.28 -8.23
CA ALA A 13 -4.18 -0.17 -8.68
C ALA A 13 -3.87 0.34 -10.10
N ALA A 14 -4.90 0.54 -10.92
CA ALA A 14 -4.79 1.11 -12.26
C ALA A 14 -4.83 2.65 -12.30
N ASP A 15 -4.84 3.33 -11.14
CA ASP A 15 -4.82 4.79 -11.06
C ASP A 15 -3.61 5.36 -11.82
N PRO A 16 -3.79 6.40 -12.66
CA PRO A 16 -2.71 7.01 -13.44
C PRO A 16 -1.59 7.63 -12.61
N ARG A 17 -1.81 7.88 -11.30
CA ARG A 17 -0.76 8.33 -10.37
C ARG A 17 0.21 7.21 -10.01
N ASN A 18 -0.17 5.95 -10.17
CA ASN A 18 0.68 4.81 -9.85
C ASN A 18 1.74 4.60 -10.95
N THR A 19 2.89 4.09 -10.54
CA THR A 19 4.00 3.81 -11.47
C THR A 19 4.06 2.32 -11.77
N PHE A 20 4.13 2.00 -13.06
CA PHE A 20 4.39 0.66 -13.55
C PHE A 20 5.78 0.57 -14.17
N THR A 21 6.46 -0.55 -13.97
CA THR A 21 7.70 -0.85 -14.69
C THR A 21 7.66 -2.25 -15.30
N GLY A 22 8.58 -2.52 -16.23
CA GLY A 22 8.67 -3.82 -16.89
C GLY A 22 7.40 -4.14 -17.68
N LYS A 23 6.85 -5.34 -17.47
CA LYS A 23 5.59 -5.78 -18.09
C LYS A 23 4.35 -5.44 -17.27
N ALA A 24 4.51 -4.86 -16.08
CA ALA A 24 3.36 -4.49 -15.28
C ALA A 24 2.60 -3.35 -15.95
N GLY A 25 1.28 -3.34 -15.81
CA GLY A 25 0.45 -2.28 -16.38
C GLY A 25 -1.03 -2.44 -16.06
N PRO A 26 -1.83 -1.41 -16.38
CA PRO A 26 -3.28 -1.49 -16.29
C PRO A 26 -3.83 -2.47 -17.35
N MET A 27 -4.82 -3.26 -16.97
CA MET A 27 -5.52 -4.22 -17.81
C MET A 27 -7.03 -4.02 -17.72
N ASN A 28 -7.72 -4.10 -18.85
CA ASN A 28 -9.18 -4.02 -18.88
C ASN A 28 -9.79 -5.28 -18.28
N LYS A 29 -10.55 -5.11 -17.19
CA LYS A 29 -11.28 -6.16 -16.48
C LYS A 29 -12.57 -5.55 -15.94
N MET A 30 -13.69 -5.77 -16.63
CA MET A 30 -14.97 -5.09 -16.29
C MET A 30 -15.49 -5.36 -14.88
N PHE A 31 -15.01 -6.41 -14.21
CA PHE A 31 -15.38 -6.72 -12.82
C PHE A 31 -14.51 -5.98 -11.78
N ALA A 32 -13.43 -5.33 -12.23
CA ALA A 32 -12.52 -4.55 -11.40
C ALA A 32 -13.10 -3.15 -11.14
N THR A 33 -12.56 -2.48 -10.14
CA THR A 33 -12.84 -1.08 -9.84
C THR A 33 -12.46 -0.23 -11.06
N ASP A 34 -13.35 0.67 -11.47
CA ASP A 34 -13.24 1.45 -12.71
C ASP A 34 -12.95 0.62 -13.98
N GLY A 35 -13.33 -0.65 -13.98
CA GLY A 35 -13.15 -1.59 -15.10
C GLY A 35 -11.70 -1.94 -15.40
N ARG A 36 -10.74 -1.61 -14.52
CA ARG A 36 -9.30 -1.84 -14.74
C ARG A 36 -8.61 -2.33 -13.48
N MET A 37 -7.57 -3.13 -13.68
CA MET A 37 -6.69 -3.58 -12.58
C MET A 37 -5.24 -3.61 -13.04
N ALA A 38 -4.30 -3.64 -12.09
CA ALA A 38 -2.90 -3.86 -12.35
C ALA A 38 -2.61 -5.35 -12.55
N GLY A 39 -1.92 -5.71 -13.63
CA GLY A 39 -1.37 -7.06 -13.81
C GLY A 39 0.01 -7.04 -14.41
N GLY A 40 0.54 -8.23 -14.70
CA GLY A 40 1.93 -8.38 -15.15
C GLY A 40 2.95 -7.98 -14.09
N ILE A 41 2.56 -7.99 -12.81
CA ILE A 41 3.45 -7.69 -11.68
C ILE A 41 4.28 -8.94 -11.37
N GLY A 42 5.58 -8.74 -11.21
CA GLY A 42 6.59 -9.78 -11.02
C GLY A 42 7.04 -10.43 -12.33
N GLY A 43 7.46 -11.68 -12.23
CA GLY A 43 7.98 -12.50 -13.32
C GLY A 43 9.50 -12.67 -13.26
N SER A 44 9.98 -13.87 -13.62
CA SER A 44 11.40 -14.20 -13.66
C SER A 44 12.03 -13.81 -15.00
N LYS A 45 13.30 -13.42 -14.97
CA LYS A 45 14.12 -13.26 -16.20
C LYS A 45 14.20 -14.56 -17.01
N GLU A 46 14.02 -15.70 -16.35
CA GLU A 46 14.03 -17.04 -16.93
C GLU A 46 12.68 -17.74 -16.69
N GLN A 47 11.85 -17.77 -17.74
CA GLN A 47 10.62 -18.55 -17.91
C GLN A 47 9.28 -18.04 -17.34
N HIS A 48 8.38 -17.74 -18.28
CA HIS A 48 7.16 -18.52 -18.51
C HIS A 48 6.81 -18.42 -20.02
N HIS A 49 6.61 -19.56 -20.71
CA HIS A 49 6.16 -19.63 -22.13
C HIS A 49 7.03 -18.92 -23.19
N GLY A 50 8.37 -18.89 -23.03
CA GLY A 50 9.27 -18.32 -24.05
C GLY A 50 9.23 -16.79 -24.16
N VAL A 51 8.56 -16.11 -23.23
CA VAL A 51 8.59 -14.65 -23.12
C VAL A 51 9.61 -14.29 -22.04
N SER A 52 10.67 -13.57 -22.41
CA SER A 52 11.56 -12.92 -21.46
C SER A 52 10.74 -11.94 -20.63
N ALA A 53 10.49 -12.25 -19.35
CA ALA A 53 9.80 -11.33 -18.46
C ALA A 53 10.83 -10.33 -17.93
N ASN A 54 10.72 -9.08 -18.37
CA ASN A 54 11.25 -8.00 -17.56
C ASN A 54 10.36 -7.93 -16.32
N SER A 55 10.91 -8.23 -15.14
CA SER A 55 10.20 -8.27 -13.86
C SER A 55 9.36 -7.00 -13.69
N GLY A 56 8.04 -7.15 -13.71
CA GLY A 56 7.12 -6.02 -13.62
C GLY A 56 6.96 -5.55 -12.18
N THR A 57 6.77 -4.25 -11.97
CA THR A 57 6.48 -3.72 -10.63
C THR A 57 5.34 -2.74 -10.67
N LEU A 58 4.53 -2.72 -9.62
CA LEU A 58 3.57 -1.66 -9.33
C LEU A 58 4.06 -0.86 -8.13
N THR A 59 4.09 0.46 -8.23
CA THR A 59 4.25 1.36 -7.09
C THR A 59 2.99 2.21 -6.95
N PHE A 60 2.28 2.04 -5.84
CA PHE A 60 1.25 2.98 -5.40
C PHE A 60 1.93 4.25 -4.91
N ASN A 61 1.52 5.41 -5.44
CA ASN A 61 2.10 6.71 -5.10
C ASN A 61 1.05 7.63 -4.49
N GLY A 62 1.47 8.74 -3.87
CA GLY A 62 0.51 9.74 -3.39
C GLY A 62 -0.28 9.30 -2.17
N LEU A 63 0.22 8.33 -1.39
CA LEU A 63 -0.49 7.77 -0.25
C LEU A 63 -0.38 8.71 0.95
N LYS A 64 -1.27 9.69 1.01
CA LYS A 64 -1.31 10.69 2.07
C LYS A 64 -2.13 10.17 3.24
N VAL A 65 -1.47 10.02 4.38
CA VAL A 65 -2.11 9.76 5.66
C VAL A 65 -1.94 10.97 6.56
N LEU A 66 -2.91 11.22 7.42
CA LEU A 66 -2.86 12.36 8.32
C LEU A 66 -1.68 12.24 9.29
N CYS A 67 -1.43 11.05 9.81
CA CYS A 67 -0.50 10.84 10.91
C CYS A 67 0.48 9.72 10.70
N THR A 68 1.68 9.90 11.26
CA THR A 68 2.66 8.83 11.33
C THR A 68 2.14 7.77 12.28
N GLY A 69 2.05 6.53 11.80
CA GLY A 69 1.41 5.46 12.55
C GLY A 69 1.48 4.11 11.87
N LEU A 70 0.83 3.13 12.49
CA LEU A 70 0.67 1.77 11.99
C LEU A 70 -0.69 1.65 11.32
N TYR A 71 -0.68 1.27 10.05
CA TYR A 71 -1.88 1.11 9.25
C TYR A 71 -2.09 -0.36 8.88
N THR A 72 -3.34 -0.70 8.56
CA THR A 72 -3.68 -1.92 7.84
C THR A 72 -3.87 -1.58 6.37
N LEU A 73 -3.10 -2.25 5.52
CA LEU A 73 -3.30 -2.23 4.07
C LEU A 73 -4.16 -3.43 3.69
N THR A 74 -5.23 -3.20 2.94
CA THR A 74 -6.06 -4.27 2.38
C THR A 74 -5.94 -4.23 0.86
N PHE A 75 -5.31 -5.26 0.29
CA PHE A 75 -5.21 -5.43 -1.16
C PHE A 75 -6.44 -6.18 -1.67
N HIS A 76 -7.08 -5.64 -2.70
CA HIS A 76 -8.08 -6.31 -3.50
C HIS A 76 -7.36 -6.99 -4.66
N TYR A 77 -7.49 -8.30 -4.80
CA TYR A 77 -6.65 -9.05 -5.73
C TYR A 77 -7.36 -10.23 -6.39
N VAL A 78 -6.82 -10.67 -7.53
CA VAL A 78 -7.19 -11.93 -8.20
C VAL A 78 -5.95 -12.75 -8.53
N THR A 79 -6.03 -14.07 -8.35
CA THR A 79 -4.99 -15.02 -8.77
C THR A 79 -5.53 -16.43 -8.86
N HIS A 80 -5.11 -17.19 -9.88
CA HIS A 80 -5.51 -18.59 -10.04
C HIS A 80 -4.73 -19.56 -9.13
N GLY A 81 -3.45 -19.27 -8.85
CA GLY A 81 -2.62 -20.03 -7.92
C GLY A 81 -2.23 -19.18 -6.71
N ASP A 82 -1.69 -19.82 -5.67
CA ASP A 82 -1.01 -19.08 -4.61
C ASP A 82 0.18 -18.31 -5.20
N ARG A 83 0.28 -17.02 -4.86
CA ARG A 83 1.33 -16.13 -5.35
C ARG A 83 1.94 -15.33 -4.19
N GLY A 84 3.26 -15.29 -4.14
CA GLY A 84 4.01 -14.43 -3.23
C GLY A 84 4.37 -13.11 -3.88
N ALA A 85 4.49 -12.06 -3.08
CA ALA A 85 5.01 -10.77 -3.49
C ALA A 85 5.91 -10.19 -2.40
N PHE A 86 6.85 -9.34 -2.81
CA PHE A 86 7.59 -8.46 -1.93
C PHE A 86 6.95 -7.07 -1.96
N MET A 87 6.68 -6.54 -0.76
CA MET A 87 6.14 -5.21 -0.54
C MET A 87 7.19 -4.32 0.11
N ARG A 88 7.48 -3.14 -0.44
CA ARG A 88 8.34 -2.12 0.19
C ARG A 88 7.58 -0.82 0.38
N VAL A 89 7.74 -0.22 1.55
CA VAL A 89 7.15 1.09 1.89
C VAL A 89 8.27 2.12 1.88
N ASN A 90 8.08 3.24 1.18
CA ASN A 90 9.01 4.38 1.15
C ASN A 90 10.48 3.99 0.89
N GLY A 91 10.70 2.99 0.01
CA GLY A 91 12.04 2.49 -0.31
C GLY A 91 12.75 1.69 0.79
N GLY A 92 12.10 1.46 1.94
CA GLY A 92 12.65 0.71 3.07
C GLY A 92 12.77 -0.80 2.83
N GLY A 93 12.88 -1.56 3.95
CA GLY A 93 12.93 -3.02 3.93
C GLY A 93 11.69 -3.65 3.30
N TYR A 94 11.84 -4.85 2.74
CA TYR A 94 10.72 -5.57 2.14
C TYR A 94 10.01 -6.46 3.16
N ARG A 95 8.72 -6.66 2.93
CA ARG A 95 7.90 -7.67 3.60
C ARG A 95 7.35 -8.64 2.56
N HIS A 96 7.39 -9.94 2.86
CA HIS A 96 6.73 -10.93 2.02
C HIS A 96 5.21 -10.93 2.28
N VAL A 97 4.43 -10.94 1.20
CA VAL A 97 2.96 -10.95 1.21
C VAL A 97 2.49 -12.14 0.39
N GLU A 98 1.71 -13.01 1.02
CA GLU A 98 1.08 -14.15 0.34
C GLU A 98 -0.36 -13.85 -0.06
N PHE A 99 -0.65 -14.07 -1.33
CA PHE A 99 -1.97 -14.03 -1.94
C PHE A 99 -2.42 -15.47 -2.25
N LYS A 100 -3.47 -15.92 -1.57
CA LYS A 100 -4.02 -17.26 -1.79
C LYS A 100 -4.87 -17.30 -3.04
N SER A 101 -4.92 -18.44 -3.74
CA SER A 101 -5.77 -18.60 -4.92
C SER A 101 -7.19 -18.08 -4.68
N THR A 102 -7.66 -17.24 -5.58
CA THR A 102 -9.05 -16.78 -5.58
C THR A 102 -9.98 -17.81 -6.24
N GLY A 103 -9.42 -18.79 -6.94
CA GLY A 103 -10.10 -19.84 -7.68
C GLY A 103 -10.56 -19.42 -9.09
N ALA A 104 -10.47 -18.13 -9.44
CA ALA A 104 -10.81 -17.62 -10.76
C ALA A 104 -10.22 -16.22 -11.01
N TRP A 105 -9.88 -15.92 -12.27
CA TRP A 105 -9.34 -14.62 -12.70
C TRP A 105 -10.37 -13.47 -12.73
N ASN A 106 -11.60 -13.71 -12.26
CA ASN A 106 -12.68 -12.73 -12.16
C ASN A 106 -13.32 -12.67 -10.77
N ARG A 107 -12.66 -13.23 -9.75
CA ARG A 107 -13.15 -13.26 -8.37
C ARG A 107 -12.17 -12.53 -7.47
N ILE A 108 -12.55 -11.34 -7.02
CA ILE A 108 -11.76 -10.54 -6.07
C ILE A 108 -11.76 -11.18 -4.69
N ARG A 109 -10.60 -11.22 -4.04
CA ARG A 109 -10.44 -11.47 -2.61
C ARG A 109 -9.65 -10.34 -1.96
N LEU A 110 -9.70 -10.30 -0.62
CA LEU A 110 -9.02 -9.31 0.20
C LEU A 110 -7.81 -9.92 0.90
N LYS A 111 -6.70 -9.18 0.92
CA LYS A 111 -5.50 -9.52 1.69
C LYS A 111 -5.13 -8.36 2.58
N ALA A 112 -5.37 -8.51 3.88
CA ALA A 112 -4.91 -7.57 4.90
C ALA A 112 -3.42 -7.78 5.22
N VAL A 113 -2.71 -6.67 5.40
CA VAL A 113 -1.33 -6.57 5.85
C VAL A 113 -1.30 -5.53 6.97
N HIS A 114 -1.26 -6.02 8.21
CA HIS A 114 -1.30 -5.20 9.43
C HIS A 114 0.07 -4.64 9.80
N ASN A 115 0.11 -3.62 10.67
CA ASN A 115 1.34 -3.04 11.22
C ASN A 115 2.28 -2.48 10.15
N VAL A 116 1.71 -1.78 9.16
CA VAL A 116 2.47 -1.08 8.14
C VAL A 116 2.71 0.35 8.59
N THR A 117 3.97 0.72 8.82
CA THR A 117 4.30 2.10 9.15
C THR A 117 4.09 3.01 7.95
N LEU A 118 3.17 3.97 8.04
CA LEU A 118 3.05 5.09 7.11
C LEU A 118 3.38 6.38 7.86
N ILE A 119 3.83 7.37 7.11
CA ILE A 119 4.32 8.63 7.63
C ILE A 119 3.30 9.70 7.30
N GLY A 120 2.90 10.47 8.32
CA GLY A 120 1.95 11.56 8.20
C GLY A 120 2.45 12.66 7.27
N GLU A 121 1.55 13.57 6.89
CA GLU A 121 1.95 14.78 6.17
C GLU A 121 2.98 15.58 6.99
N CYS A 122 4.07 15.98 6.35
CA CYS A 122 5.12 16.75 7.00
C CYS A 122 4.63 18.18 7.25
N SER A 123 4.87 18.70 8.45
CA SER A 123 4.70 20.14 8.72
C SER A 123 5.84 20.91 8.05
N GLY A 124 5.61 22.14 7.57
CA GLY A 124 6.52 22.91 6.70
C GLY A 124 7.92 23.24 7.25
N ASN A 125 8.27 22.74 8.43
CA ASN A 125 9.60 22.78 9.04
C ASN A 125 10.36 21.43 8.98
N ASP A 126 9.73 20.36 8.48
CA ASP A 126 10.31 19.02 8.32
C ASP A 126 10.63 18.66 6.85
N GLU A 127 10.47 19.61 5.92
CA GLU A 127 10.87 19.43 4.53
C GLU A 127 12.39 19.19 4.44
N GLY A 128 12.80 18.03 3.92
CA GLY A 128 14.21 17.63 3.83
C GLY A 128 14.70 16.70 4.96
N VAL A 129 13.86 16.34 5.93
CA VAL A 129 14.17 15.23 6.84
C VAL A 129 13.99 13.91 6.07
N ALA A 130 15.02 13.07 6.04
CA ALA A 130 15.06 11.83 5.23
C ALA A 130 13.93 10.82 5.51
N THR A 131 13.18 11.00 6.60
CA THR A 131 12.03 10.18 6.99
C THR A 131 10.69 10.79 6.62
N CYS A 132 10.66 11.93 5.94
CA CYS A 132 9.44 12.63 5.60
C CYS A 132 9.12 12.38 4.11
N PRO A 133 7.99 11.76 3.74
CA PRO A 133 7.64 11.55 2.33
C PRO A 133 7.39 12.85 1.56
N GLY A 134 7.42 14.00 2.25
CA GLY A 134 7.15 15.31 1.66
C GLY A 134 5.70 15.45 1.20
N THR A 135 5.45 16.41 0.33
CA THR A 135 4.12 16.65 -0.26
C THR A 135 3.62 15.52 -1.15
N ASP A 136 4.49 14.58 -1.52
CA ASP A 136 4.24 13.51 -2.48
C ASP A 136 3.62 12.27 -1.81
N GLY A 137 3.59 12.21 -0.47
CA GLY A 137 2.97 11.13 0.29
C GLY A 137 3.75 9.81 0.25
N ASN A 138 3.24 8.79 0.94
CA ASN A 138 3.92 7.50 1.02
C ASN A 138 3.88 6.78 -0.33
N SER A 139 4.83 5.88 -0.53
CA SER A 139 4.88 4.96 -1.67
C SER A 139 4.90 3.50 -1.21
N ILE A 140 4.16 2.64 -1.91
CA ILE A 140 4.13 1.20 -1.67
C ILE A 140 4.42 0.47 -2.97
N LYS A 141 5.60 -0.15 -3.05
CA LYS A 141 6.02 -0.96 -4.19
C LYS A 141 5.70 -2.44 -3.98
N ILE A 142 5.06 -3.06 -4.95
CA ILE A 142 4.79 -4.50 -5.06
C ILE A 142 5.58 -5.07 -6.23
N TYR A 143 6.33 -6.14 -5.99
CA TYR A 143 7.15 -6.80 -7.00
C TYR A 143 7.43 -8.26 -6.61
N ASN A 144 7.90 -9.06 -7.57
CA ASN A 144 8.49 -10.37 -7.31
C ASN A 144 9.42 -10.72 -8.49
N ASP A 145 10.72 -10.81 -8.23
CA ASP A 145 11.72 -11.01 -9.28
C ASP A 145 11.88 -12.49 -9.68
N GLU A 146 11.22 -13.40 -8.96
CA GLU A 146 11.33 -14.85 -9.13
C GLU A 146 10.05 -15.47 -9.69
N ASN A 147 8.90 -14.82 -9.52
CA ASN A 147 7.61 -15.33 -9.96
C ASN A 147 6.59 -14.20 -10.17
N TRP A 148 5.44 -14.51 -10.76
CA TRP A 148 4.33 -13.57 -10.89
C TRP A 148 3.65 -13.31 -9.54
N CYS A 149 3.29 -12.04 -9.29
CA CYS A 149 2.39 -11.62 -8.22
C CYS A 149 0.92 -11.82 -8.62
N ALA A 150 -0.01 -11.64 -7.68
CA ALA A 150 -1.42 -11.51 -8.01
C ALA A 150 -1.69 -10.25 -8.84
N ASP A 151 -2.76 -10.26 -9.65
CA ASP A 151 -3.27 -9.03 -10.24
C ASP A 151 -4.01 -8.25 -9.14
N LEU A 152 -3.78 -6.94 -9.07
CA LEU A 152 -4.26 -6.08 -8.00
C LEU A 152 -5.31 -5.11 -8.55
N ASP A 153 -6.45 -5.03 -7.88
CA ASP A 153 -7.56 -4.14 -8.24
C ASP A 153 -7.43 -2.80 -7.53
N MET A 154 -7.27 -2.81 -6.21
CA MET A 154 -7.28 -1.63 -5.35
C MET A 154 -6.47 -1.90 -4.07
N ILE A 155 -5.94 -0.84 -3.46
CA ILE A 155 -5.46 -0.85 -2.08
C ILE A 155 -6.36 0.02 -1.21
N GLU A 156 -6.78 -0.52 -0.07
CA GLU A 156 -7.43 0.24 0.99
C GLU A 156 -6.46 0.44 2.15
N ILE A 157 -6.46 1.62 2.74
CA ILE A 157 -5.59 2.01 3.86
C ILE A 157 -6.50 2.45 5.00
N SER A 158 -6.40 1.73 6.11
CA SER A 158 -7.15 2.00 7.33
C SER A 158 -6.21 2.10 8.52
N VAL A 159 -6.63 2.87 9.53
CA VAL A 159 -5.90 3.00 10.79
C VAL A 159 -5.73 1.61 11.43
N GLY A 160 -4.53 1.31 11.94
CA GLY A 160 -4.25 0.04 12.60
C GLY A 160 -5.05 -0.11 13.89
N GLU A 161 -5.36 -1.37 14.25
CA GLU A 161 -6.08 -1.67 15.48
C GLU A 161 -5.35 -1.11 16.72
N GLY A 162 -6.08 -0.45 17.61
CA GLY A 162 -5.53 0.14 18.83
C GLY A 162 -4.84 1.51 18.64
N GLN A 163 -4.89 2.09 17.44
CA GLN A 163 -4.54 3.49 17.23
C GLN A 163 -5.81 4.34 17.23
N ASP A 164 -5.90 5.26 18.20
CA ASP A 164 -6.92 6.31 18.22
C ASP A 164 -6.27 7.60 17.71
N PHE A 165 -6.79 8.10 16.60
CA PHE A 165 -6.50 9.45 16.14
C PHE A 165 -7.72 10.25 16.55
N ASP A 166 -7.66 10.84 17.75
CA ASP A 166 -8.76 11.63 18.33
C ASP A 166 -9.33 12.62 17.28
N LEU A 167 -10.59 12.97 17.42
CA LEU A 167 -11.18 14.14 16.78
C LEU A 167 -11.01 15.31 17.75
N ASP A 168 -10.78 16.55 17.29
CA ASP A 168 -10.86 17.68 18.21
C ASP A 168 -12.30 17.90 18.69
N ALA A 169 -12.43 18.81 19.66
CA ALA A 169 -13.70 19.23 20.21
C ALA A 169 -14.70 19.75 19.16
N ASP A 170 -14.23 20.12 17.96
CA ASP A 170 -15.04 20.66 16.87
C ASP A 170 -15.43 19.56 15.85
N GLY A 171 -14.97 18.32 16.05
CA GLY A 171 -15.20 17.19 15.14
C GLY A 171 -14.27 17.19 13.93
N ASP A 172 -13.28 18.08 13.91
CA ASP A 172 -12.24 18.12 12.90
C ASP A 172 -11.14 17.07 13.25
N PRO A 173 -10.39 16.58 12.25
CA PRO A 173 -9.36 15.58 12.47
C PRO A 173 -8.25 16.20 13.33
N GLN A 174 -8.05 15.70 14.57
CA GLN A 174 -7.00 16.27 15.40
C GLN A 174 -5.64 16.05 14.76
N LYS A 175 -4.81 17.09 14.85
CA LYS A 175 -3.36 17.00 14.72
C LYS A 175 -2.87 15.75 15.46
N CYS A 176 -1.98 15.02 14.81
CA CYS A 176 -1.45 13.76 15.28
C CYS A 176 -1.10 13.78 16.76
N PRO A 177 -1.50 12.76 17.54
CA PRO A 177 -1.16 12.71 18.95
C PRO A 177 0.37 12.82 19.07
N PRO A 178 0.88 13.65 20.00
CA PRO A 178 2.32 13.79 20.19
C PRO A 178 2.91 12.39 20.47
N PRO A 179 4.13 12.09 19.99
CA PRO A 179 4.76 10.80 20.24
C PRO A 179 4.75 10.55 21.75
N SER A 180 4.10 9.46 22.17
CA SER A 180 3.87 9.18 23.57
C SER A 180 5.21 9.19 24.31
N SER A 181 5.46 10.21 25.13
CA SER A 181 6.52 10.12 26.13
C SER A 181 6.02 9.09 27.13
N LYS A 182 6.52 7.85 27.01
CA LYS A 182 6.54 6.96 28.17
C LYS A 182 7.46 7.63 29.18
N SER A 183 6.92 8.57 29.97
CA SER A 183 7.52 8.97 31.22
C SER A 183 7.44 7.74 32.12
N GLY A 184 8.49 6.93 32.07
CA GLY A 184 8.76 5.99 33.14
C GLY A 184 8.83 6.82 34.42
N LYS A 185 7.80 6.73 35.26
CA LYS A 185 7.89 7.18 36.64
C LYS A 185 9.12 6.51 37.24
N ALA A 186 10.15 7.30 37.51
CA ALA A 186 11.17 6.91 38.47
C ALA A 186 10.43 6.72 39.80
N GLY A 187 10.31 5.45 40.20
CA GLY A 187 9.80 5.08 41.52
C GLY A 187 10.78 5.55 42.59
N VAL A 188 10.19 6.11 43.64
CA VAL A 188 10.76 6.63 44.89
C VAL A 188 11.69 5.63 45.57
#